data_AF-A0A7S2FWD8-F1
#
_entry.id   AF-A0A7S2FWD8-F1
#
_cell.length_a   1.000
_cell.length_b   1.000
_cell.length_c   1.000
_cell.angle_alpha   90.00
_cell.angle_beta   90.00
_cell.angle_gamma   90.00
#
_symmetry.space_group_name_H-M   'P 1'
#
loop_
_entity.id
_entity.type
_entity.pdbx_description
1 polymer ?
#
loop_
_entity_poly.entity_id
_entity_poly.type
_entity_poly.pdbx_seq_one_letter_code
_entity_poly.pdbx_strand_id
1 'polypeptide(L)'
;MVRHPELGVLLEPVVQGPLAIEKALEDCERALELQPRLADAYLIAARCYSVQGQLEHAEMFLHRGWGQVSLKHQHRLSVQMRNLQKIKPKLEEVEGLLSAGMEGEDKGKRALGVVKEATRLGAP
;
A
#
# COMPACT_ATOMS: atom_id res chain seq x y z
N MET A 1 -5.13 11.57 -9.93
CA MET A 1 -5.20 11.22 -8.50
C MET A 1 -6.48 10.41 -8.32
N VAL A 2 -6.42 9.11 -8.61
CA VAL A 2 -7.57 8.21 -8.45
C VAL A 2 -7.39 7.58 -7.07
N ARG A 3 -8.29 7.91 -6.14
CA ARG A 3 -8.37 7.23 -4.85
C ARG A 3 -9.25 6.00 -5.11
N HIS A 4 -8.82 4.81 -4.72
CA HIS A 4 -9.62 3.59 -4.86
C HIS A 4 -10.19 3.20 -3.48
N PRO A 5 -11.20 3.93 -2.95
CA PRO A 5 -11.71 3.75 -1.60
C PRO A 5 -12.30 2.34 -1.38
N GLU A 6 -12.90 1.75 -2.42
CA GLU A 6 -13.43 0.38 -2.42
C GLU A 6 -12.34 -0.65 -2.10
N LEU A 7 -11.10 -0.40 -2.55
CA LEU A 7 -9.94 -1.25 -2.27
C LEU A 7 -9.40 -1.05 -0.86
N GLY A 8 -9.56 0.17 -0.31
CA GLY A 8 -9.21 0.48 1.07
C GLY A 8 -10.00 -0.39 2.06
N VAL A 9 -11.31 -0.54 1.84
CA VAL A 9 -12.20 -1.38 2.66
C VAL A 9 -11.79 -2.87 2.62
N LEU A 10 -11.32 -3.36 1.47
CA LEU A 10 -10.88 -4.74 1.33
C LEU A 10 -9.55 -5.04 2.04
N LEU A 11 -8.75 -4.00 2.33
CA LEU A 11 -7.49 -4.09 3.06
C LEU A 11 -7.61 -3.69 4.55
N GLU A 12 -8.79 -3.24 5.00
CA GLU A 12 -9.11 -2.87 6.39
C GLU A 12 -8.81 -3.91 7.47
N PRO A 13 -8.92 -5.25 7.25
CA PRO A 13 -8.69 -6.23 8.32
C PRO A 13 -7.28 -6.19 8.93
N VAL A 14 -6.36 -5.44 8.33
CA VAL A 14 -4.94 -5.32 8.71
C VAL A 14 -4.68 -4.09 9.61
N VAL A 15 -5.64 -3.18 9.79
CA VAL A 15 -5.40 -1.86 10.40
C VAL A 15 -6.23 -1.66 11.65
N GLN A 16 -5.67 -0.94 12.64
CA GLN A 16 -6.40 -0.43 13.82
C GLN A 16 -7.45 0.66 13.49
N GLY A 17 -8.00 0.70 12.27
CA GLY A 17 -8.99 1.66 11.79
C GLY A 17 -8.42 2.85 10.98
N PRO A 18 -9.27 3.56 10.20
CA PRO A 18 -8.86 4.64 9.30
C PRO A 18 -8.16 5.82 10.02
N LEU A 19 -8.60 6.13 11.25
CA LEU A 19 -7.99 7.17 12.08
C LEU A 19 -6.53 6.85 12.48
N ALA A 20 -6.18 5.57 12.57
CA ALA A 20 -4.82 5.15 12.88
C ALA A 20 -3.87 5.36 11.68
N ILE A 21 -4.38 5.29 10.44
CA ILE A 21 -3.57 5.50 9.24
C ILE A 21 -3.22 6.97 9.06
N GLU A 22 -4.18 7.86 9.23
CA GLU A 22 -3.96 9.30 9.08
C GLU A 22 -2.93 9.82 10.10
N LYS A 23 -3.07 9.41 11.37
CA LYS A 23 -2.08 9.72 12.41
C LYS A 23 -0.69 9.13 12.11
N ALA A 24 -0.64 7.90 11.61
CA ALA A 24 0.64 7.28 11.24
C ALA A 24 1.33 8.03 10.10
N LEU A 25 0.57 8.56 9.13
CA LEU A 25 1.11 9.41 8.06
C LEU A 25 1.63 10.73 8.61
N GLU A 26 0.88 11.42 9.48
CA GLU A 26 1.35 12.66 10.13
C GLU A 26 2.64 12.44 10.93
N ASP A 27 2.71 11.36 11.71
CA ASP A 27 3.91 11.01 12.47
C ASP A 27 5.10 10.69 11.54
N CYS A 28 4.86 10.03 10.40
CA CYS A 28 5.90 9.78 9.40
C CYS A 28 6.39 11.09 8.76
N GLU A 29 5.49 12.01 8.43
CA GLU A 29 5.86 13.30 7.85
C GLU A 29 6.72 14.10 8.83
N ARG A 30 6.29 14.22 10.09
CA ARG A 30 7.08 14.86 11.15
C ARG A 30 8.43 14.16 11.37
N ALA A 31 8.46 12.83 11.33
CA ALA A 31 9.71 12.09 11.47
C ALA A 31 10.66 12.37 10.30
N LEU A 32 10.15 12.55 9.08
CA LEU A 32 10.94 12.90 7.90
C LEU A 32 11.37 14.37 7.89
N GLU A 33 10.63 15.28 8.50
CA GLU A 33 11.08 16.67 8.74
C GLU A 33 12.29 16.70 9.69
N LEU A 34 12.21 15.94 10.79
CA LEU A 34 13.29 15.86 11.78
C LEU A 34 14.48 15.04 11.28
N GLN A 35 14.23 13.95 10.55
CA GLN A 35 15.24 13.05 10.04
C GLN A 35 14.88 12.58 8.61
N PRO A 36 15.30 13.33 7.58
CA PRO A 36 14.98 13.03 6.18
C PRO A 36 15.52 11.68 5.66
N ARG A 37 16.44 11.04 6.39
CA ARG A 37 17.07 9.77 6.00
C ARG A 37 16.49 8.56 6.73
N LEU A 38 15.37 8.74 7.45
CA LEU A 38 14.74 7.67 8.21
C LEU A 38 13.99 6.71 7.28
N ALA A 39 14.64 5.58 6.97
CA ALA A 39 14.07 4.57 6.07
C ALA A 39 12.73 4.02 6.55
N ASP A 40 12.56 3.87 7.86
CA ASP A 40 11.33 3.34 8.44
C ASP A 40 10.13 4.26 8.19
N ALA A 41 10.31 5.59 8.24
CA ALA A 41 9.23 6.53 7.97
C ALA A 41 8.75 6.44 6.51
N TYR A 42 9.66 6.27 5.55
CA TYR A 42 9.27 6.03 4.15
C TYR A 42 8.53 4.70 3.96
N LEU A 43 8.99 3.63 4.61
CA LEU A 43 8.36 2.31 4.51
C LEU A 43 6.97 2.29 5.15
N ILE A 44 6.81 2.93 6.32
CA ILE A 44 5.54 3.02 7.03
C ILE A 44 4.56 3.89 6.25
N ALA A 45 4.98 5.05 5.74
CA ALA A 45 4.13 5.89 4.91
C ALA A 45 3.66 5.15 3.64
N ALA A 46 4.58 4.48 2.93
CA ALA A 46 4.23 3.69 1.76
C ALA A 46 3.23 2.57 2.08
N ARG A 47 3.37 1.91 3.23
CA ARG A 47 2.42 0.92 3.70
C ARG A 47 1.05 1.54 3.98
N CYS A 48 1.00 2.67 4.67
CA CYS A 48 -0.24 3.38 4.97
C CYS A 48 -1.00 3.73 3.69
N TYR A 49 -0.32 4.29 2.69
CA TYR A 49 -0.90 4.57 1.38
C TYR A 49 -1.35 3.31 0.65
N SER A 50 -0.56 2.22 0.71
CA SER A 50 -0.92 0.95 0.09
C SER A 50 -2.22 0.38 0.67
N VAL A 51 -2.40 0.48 1.99
CA VAL A 51 -3.62 0.02 2.65
C VAL A 51 -4.82 0.90 2.33
N GLN A 52 -4.60 2.20 2.10
CA GLN A 52 -5.65 3.10 1.61
C GLN A 52 -5.95 2.95 0.11
N GLY A 53 -5.34 1.97 -0.58
CA GLY A 53 -5.47 1.79 -2.03
C GLY A 53 -4.81 2.90 -2.87
N GLN A 54 -3.99 3.75 -2.24
CA GLN A 54 -3.30 4.87 -2.89
C GLN A 54 -1.89 4.43 -3.34
N LEU A 55 -1.84 3.48 -4.28
CA LEU A 55 -0.59 2.82 -4.69
C LEU A 55 0.42 3.80 -5.29
N GLU A 56 -0.03 4.81 -6.03
CA GLU A 56 0.84 5.84 -6.61
C GLU A 56 1.56 6.64 -5.52
N HIS A 57 0.85 6.96 -4.42
CA HIS A 57 1.46 7.66 -3.30
C HIS A 57 2.46 6.76 -2.57
N ALA A 58 2.14 5.47 -2.42
CA ALA A 58 3.07 4.51 -1.85
C ALA A 58 4.38 4.41 -2.67
N GLU A 59 4.26 4.29 -3.99
CA GLU A 59 5.39 4.26 -4.92
C GLU A 59 6.23 5.54 -4.84
N MET A 60 5.57 6.70 -4.84
CA MET A 60 6.23 7.99 -4.71
C MET A 60 7.06 8.09 -3.41
N PHE A 61 6.51 7.68 -2.27
CA PHE A 61 7.24 7.72 -0.99
C PHE A 61 8.44 6.75 -0.98
N LEU A 62 8.31 5.56 -1.56
CA LEU A 62 9.44 4.63 -1.68
C LEU A 62 10.55 5.20 -2.57
N HIS A 63 10.21 5.81 -3.70
CA HIS A 63 11.21 6.44 -4.59
C HIS A 63 11.87 7.66 -3.96
N ARG A 64 11.09 8.50 -3.27
CA ARG A 64 11.64 9.61 -2.48
C ARG A 64 12.61 9.11 -1.43
N GLY A 65 12.23 8.07 -0.70
CA GLY A 65 13.09 7.46 0.32
C GLY A 65 14.38 6.88 -0.25
N TRP A 66 14.32 6.21 -1.40
CA TRP A 66 15.49 5.61 -2.05
C TRP A 66 16.63 6.62 -2.28
N GLY A 67 16.29 7.84 -2.70
CA GLY A 67 17.26 8.92 -2.93
C GLY A 67 17.82 9.57 -1.66
N GLN A 68 17.18 9.36 -0.50
CA GLN A 68 17.57 10.01 0.77
C GLN A 68 18.33 9.06 1.69
N VAL A 69 17.94 7.78 1.72
CA VAL A 69 18.48 6.79 2.64
C VAL A 69 19.83 6.24 2.18
N SER A 70 20.63 5.74 3.11
CA SER A 70 21.90 5.07 2.80
C SER A 70 21.71 3.75 2.03
N LEU A 71 22.70 3.32 1.25
CA LEU A 71 22.71 2.04 0.52
C LEU A 71 22.28 0.83 1.37
N LYS A 72 22.71 0.75 2.63
CA LYS A 72 22.32 -0.33 3.57
C LYS A 72 20.80 -0.45 3.75
N HIS A 73 20.08 0.65 3.67
CA HIS A 73 18.63 0.72 3.87
C HIS A 73 17.85 0.64 2.57
N GLN A 74 18.48 0.91 1.41
CA GLN A 74 17.85 0.82 0.09
C GLN A 74 17.28 -0.57 -0.19
N HIS A 75 17.97 -1.65 0.23
CA HIS A 75 17.45 -3.02 0.06
C HIS A 75 16.04 -3.21 0.66
N ARG A 76 15.75 -2.61 1.81
CA ARG A 76 14.41 -2.72 2.42
C ARG A 76 13.35 -2.02 1.57
N LEU A 77 13.70 -0.87 0.98
CA LEU A 77 12.81 -0.12 0.09
C LEU A 77 12.60 -0.84 -1.25
N SER A 78 13.63 -1.47 -1.84
CA SER A 78 13.47 -2.23 -3.09
C SER A 78 12.56 -3.45 -2.95
N VAL A 79 12.60 -4.13 -1.79
CA VAL A 79 11.67 -5.24 -1.51
C VAL A 79 10.23 -4.73 -1.54
N GLN A 80 9.95 -3.60 -0.90
CA GLN A 80 8.60 -3.03 -0.90
C GLN A 80 8.18 -2.52 -2.28
N MET A 81 9.08 -1.90 -3.05
CA MET A 81 8.79 -1.52 -4.45
C MET A 81 8.42 -2.74 -5.30
N ARG A 82 9.16 -3.84 -5.17
CA ARG A 82 8.88 -5.09 -5.89
C ARG A 82 7.53 -5.69 -5.48
N ASN A 83 7.18 -5.60 -4.20
CA ASN A 83 5.87 -6.07 -3.73
C ASN A 83 4.75 -5.23 -4.32
N LEU A 84 4.91 -3.90 -4.36
CA LEU A 84 3.94 -2.99 -4.95
C LEU A 84 3.71 -3.29 -6.44
N GLN A 85 4.78 -3.56 -7.20
CA GLN A 85 4.68 -3.97 -8.62
C GLN A 85 3.89 -5.26 -8.82
N LYS A 86 3.93 -6.21 -7.87
CA LYS A 86 3.14 -7.45 -7.93
C LYS A 86 1.68 -7.23 -7.53
N ILE A 87 1.44 -6.32 -6.59
CA ILE A 87 0.11 -6.03 -6.04
C ILE A 87 -0.71 -5.18 -7.01
N LYS A 88 -0.09 -4.22 -7.70
CA LYS A 88 -0.77 -3.30 -8.62
C LYS A 88 -1.66 -3.98 -9.68
N PRO A 89 -1.16 -4.92 -10.50
CA PRO A 89 -2.00 -5.60 -11.50
C PRO A 89 -3.08 -6.48 -10.86
N LYS A 90 -2.82 -7.03 -9.67
CA LYS A 90 -3.82 -7.81 -8.91
C LYS A 90 -4.97 -6.93 -8.41
N LEU A 91 -4.69 -5.70 -8.01
CA LEU A 91 -5.72 -4.75 -7.58
C LEU A 91 -6.51 -4.20 -8.77
N GLU A 92 -5.87 -3.96 -9.91
CA GLU A 92 -6.55 -3.64 -11.18
C GLU A 92 -7.48 -4.79 -11.62
N GLU A 93 -7.06 -6.05 -11.46
CA GLU A 93 -7.92 -7.22 -11.72
C GLU A 93 -9.15 -7.23 -10.79
N VAL A 94 -8.95 -6.97 -9.49
CA VAL A 94 -10.07 -6.88 -8.53
C VAL A 94 -11.02 -5.75 -8.89
N GLU A 95 -10.52 -4.58 -9.27
CA GLU A 95 -11.35 -3.45 -9.70
C GLU A 95 -12.13 -3.76 -10.99
N GLY A 96 -11.51 -4.44 -11.95
CA GLY A 96 -12.19 -4.94 -13.14
C GLY A 96 -13.32 -5.92 -12.82
N LEU A 97 -13.11 -6.80 -11.83
CA LEU A 97 -14.13 -7.73 -11.35
C LEU A 97 -15.28 -7.03 -10.62
N LEU A 98 -15.00 -5.96 -9.87
CA LEU A 98 -15.99 -5.20 -9.09
C LEU A 98 -16.81 -4.22 -9.96
N SER A 99 -16.17 -3.55 -10.92
CA SER A 99 -16.80 -2.60 -11.83
C SER A 99 -17.78 -3.24 -12.82
N ALA A 100 -17.64 -4.55 -13.09
CA ALA A 100 -18.51 -5.29 -13.99
C ALA A 100 -19.93 -5.58 -13.44
N GLY A 101 -20.28 -5.05 -12.26
CA GLY A 101 -21.51 -5.41 -11.54
C GLY A 101 -21.37 -6.81 -10.96
N MET A 102 -21.53 -6.95 -9.63
CA MET A 102 -21.36 -8.24 -8.94
C MET A 102 -22.48 -9.23 -9.29
N GLU A 103 -22.43 -9.82 -10.48
CA GLU A 103 -23.27 -10.96 -10.86
C GLU A 103 -22.42 -12.23 -10.79
N GLY A 104 -22.53 -12.94 -9.67
CA GLY A 104 -22.03 -14.30 -9.49
C GLY A 104 -21.11 -14.52 -8.29
N GLU A 105 -21.43 -15.53 -7.49
CA GLU A 105 -20.69 -15.99 -6.30
C GLU A 105 -19.20 -16.30 -6.61
N ASP A 106 -18.90 -16.76 -7.82
CA ASP A 106 -17.54 -17.11 -8.26
C ASP A 106 -16.63 -15.90 -8.47
N LYS A 107 -17.14 -14.78 -9.00
CA LYS A 107 -16.35 -13.55 -9.18
C LYS A 107 -16.02 -12.92 -7.83
N GLY A 108 -16.97 -12.94 -6.89
CA GLY A 108 -16.74 -12.50 -5.51
C GLY A 108 -15.69 -13.34 -4.79
N LYS A 109 -15.73 -14.67 -4.93
CA LYS A 109 -14.70 -15.58 -4.39
C LYS A 109 -13.32 -15.32 -5.00
N ARG A 110 -13.24 -15.07 -6.32
CA ARG A 110 -11.97 -14.73 -7.00
C ARG A 110 -11.41 -13.39 -6.51
N ALA A 111 -12.24 -12.34 -6.44
CA ALA A 111 -11.82 -11.05 -5.91
C ALA A 111 -11.28 -11.18 -4.47
N LEU A 112 -11.97 -11.92 -3.60
CA LEU A 112 -11.52 -12.17 -2.23
C LEU A 112 -10.20 -12.95 -2.16
N GLY A 113 -9.99 -13.91 -3.07
CA GLY A 113 -8.76 -14.68 -3.17
C GLY A 113 -7.55 -13.83 -3.58
N VAL A 114 -7.74 -12.98 -4.59
CA VAL A 114 -6.70 -12.06 -5.08
C VAL A 114 -6.33 -11.02 -4.01
N VAL A 115 -7.32 -10.48 -3.28
CA VAL A 115 -7.09 -9.59 -2.13
C VAL A 115 -6.24 -10.28 -1.07
N LYS A 116 -6.60 -11.50 -0.64
CA LYS A 116 -5.82 -12.24 0.38
C LYS A 116 -4.37 -12.48 -0.05
N GLU A 117 -4.12 -12.73 -1.32
CA GLU A 117 -2.77 -12.90 -1.85
C GLU A 117 -1.99 -11.58 -1.86
N ALA A 118 -2.62 -10.48 -2.29
CA ALA A 118 -2.05 -9.14 -2.21
C ALA A 118 -1.73 -8.74 -0.77
N THR A 119 -2.58 -9.10 0.20
CA THR A 119 -2.34 -8.86 1.62
C THR A 119 -1.08 -9.58 2.13
N ARG A 120 -0.83 -10.82 1.69
CA ARG A 120 0.37 -11.58 2.09
C ARG A 120 1.65 -10.96 1.52
N LEU A 121 1.57 -10.36 0.34
CA LEU A 121 2.71 -9.68 -0.30
C LEU A 121 3.02 -8.32 0.35
N GLY A 122 2.04 -7.71 1.02
CA GLY A 122 2.21 -6.47 1.81
C GLY A 122 2.57 -6.70 3.29
N ALA A 123 2.65 -7.95 3.75
CA ALA A 123 3.05 -8.30 5.11
C ALA A 123 4.60 -8.26 5.26
N PRO A 124 5.12 -7.87 6.44
CA PRO A 124 6.56 -7.75 6.70
C PRO A 124 7.31 -9.08 6.62
#